data_AF-A0A969PP71-F1
#
_entry.id   AF-A0A969PP71-F1
#
_cell.length_a   1.000
_cell.length_b   1.000
_cell.length_c   1.000
_cell.angle_alpha   90.00
_cell.angle_beta   90.00
_cell.angle_gamma   90.00
#
_symmetry.space_group_name_H-M   'P 1'
#
loop_
_entity.id
_entity.type
_entity.pdbx_description
1 polymer ?
#
loop_
_entity_poly.entity_id
_entity_poly.type
_entity_poly.pdbx_seq_one_letter_code
_entity_poly.pdbx_strand_id
1 'polypeptide(L)'
;MTYQCPFCLIPGGCSKLRSLRTDSPRLFGHGLTASFLRDSSQREQFYLGSCSELFLHEAALDHAFRMHVENRQFLRYMKTTLYWKAVRADQEHRRDLQRIIPSADVPEPEQELIPDSNFQLPEDAAKRLTKRQLQVLRLIYEEDLLLHEAGKRLGITQQAVSASHRAALKRLRS
;
A
#
# COMPACT_ATOMS: atom_id res chain seq x y z
N MET A 1 9.97 -15.92 -9.51
CA MET A 1 11.14 -15.84 -8.62
C MET A 1 11.10 -17.03 -7.66
N THR A 2 11.98 -18.01 -7.82
CA THR A 2 12.08 -19.17 -6.94
C THR A 2 13.06 -18.86 -5.81
N TYR A 3 12.54 -18.58 -4.61
CA TYR A 3 13.36 -18.38 -3.41
C TYR A 3 13.93 -19.72 -2.96
N GLN A 4 15.24 -19.92 -3.09
CA GLN A 4 15.93 -21.10 -2.55
C GLN A 4 16.11 -20.91 -1.05
N CYS A 5 15.48 -21.80 -0.28
CA CYS A 5 15.60 -21.87 1.17
C CYS A 5 16.85 -22.70 1.50
N PRO A 6 17.91 -22.10 2.10
CA PRO A 6 19.15 -22.81 2.38
C PRO A 6 18.94 -23.96 3.38
N PHE A 7 17.95 -23.84 4.26
CA PHE A 7 17.58 -24.87 5.25
C PHE A 7 16.67 -25.98 4.69
N CYS A 8 16.17 -25.84 3.46
CA CYS A 8 15.23 -26.79 2.87
C CYS A 8 15.91 -27.89 2.03
N LEU A 9 17.21 -27.79 1.81
CA LEU A 9 18.02 -28.76 1.06
C LEU A 9 18.72 -29.81 1.96
N ILE A 10 18.57 -29.70 3.28
CA ILE A 10 19.10 -30.68 4.23
C ILE A 10 18.10 -31.85 4.35
N PRO A 11 18.55 -33.12 4.40
CA PRO A 11 17.66 -34.26 4.67
C PRO A 11 17.02 -34.08 6.06
N GLY A 12 15.68 -33.97 6.12
CA GLY A 12 14.95 -33.49 7.31
C GLY A 12 14.49 -32.03 7.23
N GLY A 13 14.58 -31.42 6.04
CA GLY A 13 14.16 -30.05 5.79
C GLY A 13 12.77 -29.73 6.33
N CYS A 14 12.63 -28.49 6.81
CA CYS A 14 11.47 -27.93 7.48
C CYS A 14 10.12 -28.31 6.88
N SER A 15 9.54 -29.39 7.41
CA SER A 15 8.23 -29.90 7.00
C SER A 15 7.13 -28.86 7.23
N LYS A 16 7.23 -28.10 8.34
CA LYS A 16 6.33 -26.99 8.68
C LYS A 16 6.23 -25.95 7.58
N LEU A 17 7.34 -25.52 6.99
CA LEU A 17 7.34 -24.51 5.93
C LEU A 17 6.71 -25.05 4.64
N ARG A 18 6.91 -26.32 4.33
CA ARG A 18 6.27 -26.97 3.18
C ARG A 18 4.75 -27.07 3.37
N SER A 19 4.32 -27.46 4.56
CA SER A 19 2.89 -27.47 4.93
C SER A 19 2.31 -26.06 4.85
N LEU A 20 2.95 -25.07 5.48
CA LEU A 20 2.52 -23.67 5.46
C LEU A 20 2.33 -23.11 4.04
N ARG A 21 3.21 -23.49 3.11
CA ARG A 21 3.09 -23.08 1.70
C ARG A 21 1.89 -23.72 0.99
N THR A 22 1.59 -24.97 1.34
CA THR A 22 0.46 -25.72 0.78
C THR A 22 -0.86 -25.25 1.38
N ASP A 23 -0.87 -25.03 2.69
CA ASP A 23 -2.06 -24.70 3.47
C ASP A 23 -2.49 -23.24 3.27
N SER A 24 -1.53 -22.34 3.00
CA SER A 24 -1.76 -20.89 2.89
C SER A 24 -1.06 -20.27 1.69
N PRO A 25 -1.43 -20.64 0.44
CA PRO A 25 -0.80 -20.10 -0.76
C PRO A 25 -1.00 -18.59 -0.92
N ARG A 26 -2.13 -18.06 -0.43
CA ARG A 26 -2.44 -16.61 -0.46
C ARG A 26 -1.46 -15.78 0.36
N LEU A 27 -0.92 -16.33 1.46
CA LEU A 27 0.04 -15.63 2.31
C LEU A 27 1.29 -15.24 1.51
N PHE A 28 1.79 -16.15 0.68
CA PHE A 28 2.99 -15.93 -0.15
C PHE A 28 2.72 -15.09 -1.40
N GLY A 29 1.46 -15.02 -1.84
CA GLY A 29 1.02 -14.12 -2.92
C GLY A 29 0.80 -12.67 -2.45
N HIS A 30 0.70 -12.44 -1.14
CA HIS A 30 0.45 -11.11 -0.59
C HIS A 30 1.66 -10.18 -0.74
N GLY A 31 1.42 -8.93 -1.13
CA GLY A 31 2.47 -7.96 -1.42
C GLY A 31 3.39 -7.64 -0.24
N LEU A 32 2.89 -7.70 1.00
CA LEU A 32 3.70 -7.52 2.22
C LEU A 32 4.66 -8.70 2.44
N THR A 33 4.17 -9.93 2.34
CA THR A 33 5.00 -11.13 2.52
C THR A 33 6.03 -11.23 1.40
N ALA A 34 5.62 -10.94 0.15
CA ALA A 34 6.52 -10.93 -0.99
C ALA A 34 7.63 -9.88 -0.86
N SER A 35 7.33 -8.70 -0.30
CA SER A 35 8.36 -7.69 -0.03
C SER A 35 9.27 -8.08 1.14
N PHE A 36 8.71 -8.68 2.19
CA PHE A 36 9.45 -9.16 3.34
C PHE A 36 10.48 -10.23 2.94
N LEU A 37 10.07 -11.20 2.11
CA LEU A 37 10.94 -12.28 1.62
C LEU A 37 11.95 -11.85 0.56
N ARG A 38 11.85 -10.61 0.04
CA ARG A 38 12.81 -10.07 -0.93
C ARG A 38 14.13 -9.71 -0.26
N ASP A 39 14.07 -9.18 0.96
CA ASP A 39 15.24 -8.85 1.77
C ASP A 39 15.88 -10.13 2.31
N SER A 40 17.21 -10.25 2.16
CA SER A 40 17.94 -11.46 2.55
C SER A 40 17.92 -11.72 4.05
N SER A 41 18.00 -10.67 4.88
CA SER A 41 18.03 -10.77 6.34
C SER A 41 16.65 -11.14 6.88
N GLN A 42 15.60 -10.49 6.38
CA GLN A 42 14.22 -10.77 6.80
C GLN A 42 13.77 -12.17 6.33
N ARG A 43 14.18 -12.57 5.13
CA ARG A 43 13.96 -13.93 4.63
C ARG A 43 14.63 -14.98 5.51
N GLU A 44 15.85 -14.73 5.98
CA GLU A 44 16.53 -15.64 6.90
C GLU A 44 15.78 -15.77 8.23
N GLN A 45 15.35 -14.66 8.82
CA GLN A 45 14.53 -14.67 10.04
C GLN A 45 13.20 -15.39 9.84
N PHE A 46 12.57 -15.25 8.67
CA PHE A 46 11.38 -16.00 8.30
C PHE A 46 11.63 -17.51 8.31
N TYR A 47 12.73 -17.96 7.72
CA TYR A 47 13.06 -19.38 7.70
C TYR A 47 13.43 -19.90 9.08
N LEU A 48 14.24 -19.16 9.85
CA LEU A 48 14.60 -19.55 11.21
C LEU A 48 13.37 -19.66 12.11
N GLY A 49 12.48 -18.67 12.11
CA GLY A 49 11.25 -18.69 12.91
C GLY A 49 10.24 -19.75 12.47
N SER A 50 10.14 -20.02 11.16
CA SER A 50 9.19 -21.03 10.65
C SER A 50 9.66 -22.48 10.88
N CYS A 51 10.97 -22.68 11.03
CA CYS A 51 11.58 -24.01 11.01
C CYS A 51 12.21 -24.46 12.32
N SER A 52 12.48 -23.53 13.21
CA SER A 52 12.90 -23.84 14.57
C SER A 52 11.68 -23.93 15.49
N GLU A 53 11.81 -24.71 16.57
CA GLU A 53 10.80 -24.77 17.64
C GLU A 53 11.20 -23.88 18.84
N LEU A 54 12.25 -23.07 18.68
CA LEU A 54 12.71 -22.19 19.75
C LEU A 54 11.86 -20.92 19.74
N PHE A 55 11.23 -20.66 20.89
CA PHE A 55 10.45 -19.44 21.13
C PHE A 55 11.21 -18.14 20.77
N LEU A 56 12.53 -18.10 20.95
CA LEU A 56 13.36 -16.94 20.62
C LEU A 56 13.31 -16.57 19.13
N HIS A 57 13.24 -17.57 18.24
CA HIS A 57 13.19 -17.34 16.80
C HIS A 57 11.80 -16.90 16.32
N GLU A 58 10.74 -17.33 17.01
CA GLU A 58 9.38 -16.84 16.78
C GLU A 58 9.26 -15.36 17.17
N ALA A 59 9.73 -14.99 18.36
CA ALA A 59 9.74 -13.60 18.82
C ALA A 59 10.59 -12.70 17.90
N ALA A 60 11.74 -13.19 17.44
CA ALA A 60 12.58 -12.48 16.48
C ALA A 60 11.89 -12.29 15.13
N LEU A 61 11.16 -13.29 14.63
CA LEU A 61 10.39 -13.20 13.40
C LEU A 61 9.24 -12.18 13.52
N ASP A 62 8.46 -12.25 14.59
CA ASP A 62 7.36 -11.32 14.82
C ASP A 62 7.87 -9.87 14.91
N HIS A 63 8.95 -9.65 15.67
CA HIS A 63 9.60 -8.34 15.75
C HIS A 63 10.07 -7.85 14.38
N ALA A 64 10.76 -8.70 13.62
CA ALA A 64 11.24 -8.35 12.29
C ALA A 64 10.10 -7.99 11.33
N PHE A 65 9.01 -8.75 11.37
CA PHE A 65 7.85 -8.51 10.53
C PHE A 65 7.14 -7.20 10.90
N ARG A 66 6.97 -6.91 12.19
CA ARG A 66 6.45 -5.63 12.68
C ARG A 66 7.32 -4.46 12.20
N MET A 67 8.63 -4.54 12.39
CA MET A 67 9.56 -3.51 11.94
C MET A 67 9.49 -3.30 10.42
N HIS A 68 9.32 -4.37 9.63
CA HIS A 68 9.13 -4.23 8.18
C HIS A 68 7.86 -3.47 7.83
N VAL A 69 6.74 -3.82 8.46
CA VAL A 69 5.44 -3.16 8.24
C VAL A 69 5.52 -1.70 8.65
N GLU A 70 6.07 -1.41 9.83
CA GLU A 70 6.25 -0.05 10.35
C GLU A 70 7.16 0.77 9.44
N ASN A 71 8.31 0.24 9.02
CA ASN A 71 9.23 0.93 8.12
C ASN A 71 8.58 1.26 6.77
N ARG A 72 7.79 0.33 6.21
CA ARG A 72 7.04 0.59 4.97
C ARG A 72 6.01 1.70 5.15
N GLN A 73 5.28 1.69 6.27
CA GLN A 73 4.31 2.75 6.60
C GLN A 73 5.01 4.10 6.79
N PHE A 74 6.14 4.12 7.51
CA PHE A 74 6.93 5.32 7.76
C PHE A 74 7.48 5.91 6.45
N LEU A 75 8.14 5.10 5.62
CA LEU A 75 8.68 5.56 4.33
C LEU A 75 7.58 6.10 3.42
N ARG A 76 6.40 5.46 3.42
CA ARG A 76 5.25 5.95 2.68
C ARG A 76 4.75 7.29 3.21
N TYR A 77 4.59 7.42 4.52
CA TYR A 77 4.20 8.67 5.17
C TYR A 77 5.20 9.79 4.87
N MET A 78 6.50 9.49 4.89
CA MET A 78 7.55 10.44 4.53
C MET A 78 7.47 10.86 3.07
N LYS A 79 7.30 9.91 2.15
CA LYS A 79 7.15 10.21 0.71
C LYS A 79 5.96 11.13 0.45
N THR A 80 4.78 10.82 1.02
CA THR A 80 3.59 11.64 0.83
C THR A 80 3.75 13.02 1.49
N THR A 81 4.30 13.09 2.69
CA THR A 81 4.53 14.35 3.40
C THR A 81 5.50 15.25 2.63
N LEU A 82 6.61 14.70 2.14
CA LEU A 82 7.58 15.44 1.32
C LEU A 82 6.93 15.96 0.04
N TYR A 83 6.18 15.11 -0.67
CA TYR A 83 5.45 15.50 -1.86
C TYR A 83 4.50 16.68 -1.59
N TRP A 84 3.63 16.58 -0.58
CA TRP A 84 2.68 17.66 -0.27
C TRP A 84 3.35 18.95 0.17
N LYS A 85 4.47 18.86 0.91
CA LYS A 85 5.25 20.04 1.27
C LYS A 85 5.85 20.71 0.03
N ALA A 86 6.41 19.93 -0.90
CA ALA A 86 6.96 20.45 -2.14
C ALA A 86 5.88 21.09 -3.02
N VAL A 87 4.74 20.43 -3.21
CA VAL A 87 3.60 20.97 -3.97
C VAL A 87 3.07 22.26 -3.34
N ARG A 88 2.93 22.31 -2.01
CA ARG A 88 2.44 23.51 -1.32
C ARG A 88 3.43 24.67 -1.46
N ALA A 89 4.73 24.41 -1.35
CA ALA A 89 5.76 25.43 -1.55
C ALA A 89 5.74 25.97 -2.99
N ASP A 90 5.59 25.09 -4.00
CA ASP A 90 5.44 25.52 -5.40
C ASP A 90 4.18 26.36 -5.62
N GLN A 91 3.04 25.94 -5.06
CA GLN A 91 1.79 26.70 -5.13
C GLN A 91 1.89 28.07 -4.46
N GLU A 92 2.55 28.16 -3.30
CA GLU A 92 2.79 29.41 -2.59
C GLU A 92 3.69 30.34 -3.42
N HIS A 93 4.78 29.80 -3.98
CA HIS A 93 5.67 30.54 -4.86
C HIS A 93 4.94 31.09 -6.09
N ARG A 94 4.09 30.28 -6.75
CA ARG A 94 3.27 30.74 -7.88
C ARG A 94 2.29 31.84 -7.49
N ARG A 95 1.67 31.76 -6.31
CA ARG A 95 0.76 32.81 -5.81
C ARG A 95 1.51 34.12 -5.58
N ASP A 96 2.70 34.06 -5.03
CA ASP A 96 3.51 35.25 -4.80
C ASP A 96 3.99 35.88 -6.12
N LEU A 97 4.36 35.06 -7.11
CA LEU A 97 4.64 35.54 -8.46
C LEU A 97 3.39 36.15 -9.13
N GLN A 98 2.23 35.54 -8.97
CA GLN A 98 0.95 36.06 -9.49
C GLN A 98 0.49 37.37 -8.83
N ARG A 99 0.97 37.67 -7.62
CA ARG A 99 0.74 38.97 -6.95
C ARG A 99 1.54 40.10 -7.60
N ILE A 100 2.50 39.79 -8.48
CA ILE A 100 3.30 40.75 -9.27
C ILE A 100 2.72 40.86 -10.71
N ILE A 101 1.44 41.23 -10.88
CA ILE A 101 0.78 41.73 -12.14
C ILE A 101 0.66 40.73 -13.33
N PRO A 102 -0.43 40.78 -14.15
CA PRO A 102 -1.18 39.57 -14.51
C PRO A 102 -0.95 38.98 -15.93
N SER A 103 -1.31 37.70 -16.00
CA SER A 103 -1.71 36.87 -17.15
C SER A 103 -0.62 36.41 -18.13
N ALA A 104 -0.28 35.11 -18.02
CA ALA A 104 -0.17 34.22 -19.16
C ALA A 104 -0.52 32.81 -18.68
N ASP A 105 -1.35 32.10 -19.45
CA ASP A 105 -1.93 30.79 -19.18
C ASP A 105 -0.97 29.82 -18.47
N VAL A 106 -1.19 29.57 -17.17
CA VAL A 106 -0.50 28.49 -16.45
C VAL A 106 -1.44 27.29 -16.47
N PRO A 107 -1.09 26.18 -17.14
CA PRO A 107 -1.92 24.98 -17.12
C PRO A 107 -2.07 24.49 -15.67
N GLU A 108 -3.31 24.19 -15.29
CA GLU A 108 -3.65 23.63 -13.98
C GLU A 108 -2.82 22.35 -13.76
N PRO A 109 -2.11 22.21 -12.64
CA PRO A 109 -1.39 20.98 -12.35
C PRO A 109 -2.39 19.84 -12.18
N GLU A 110 -2.32 18.87 -13.09
CA GLU A 110 -3.07 17.63 -13.04
C GLU A 110 -2.84 16.95 -11.69
N GLN A 111 -3.92 16.76 -10.93
CA GLN A 111 -3.87 16.19 -9.59
C GLN A 111 -3.66 14.67 -9.66
N GLU A 112 -2.42 14.23 -9.50
CA GLU A 112 -2.07 12.83 -9.26
C GLU A 112 -2.29 12.47 -7.79
N LEU A 113 -3.33 11.67 -7.53
CA LEU A 113 -3.58 10.96 -6.28
C LEU A 113 -3.16 9.51 -6.51
N ILE A 114 -2.00 9.09 -5.98
CA ILE A 114 -1.57 7.68 -5.98
C ILE A 114 -2.11 7.00 -4.72
N PRO A 115 -2.90 5.92 -4.83
CA PRO A 115 -3.43 5.22 -3.67
C PRO A 115 -2.97 3.76 -3.60
N ASP A 116 -1.84 3.53 -2.92
CA ASP A 116 -1.56 2.39 -2.02
C ASP A 116 -2.32 1.04 -2.14
N SER A 117 -1.74 0.07 -2.86
CA SER A 117 -2.16 -1.33 -3.06
C SER A 117 -2.11 -2.29 -1.85
N ASN A 118 -2.50 -1.87 -0.65
CA ASN A 118 -2.85 -2.81 0.43
C ASN A 118 -3.98 -2.31 1.33
N PHE A 119 -4.94 -1.59 0.74
CA PHE A 119 -6.16 -1.24 1.45
C PHE A 119 -7.13 -2.43 1.46
N GLN A 120 -7.20 -3.11 2.61
CA GLN A 120 -8.33 -3.98 2.91
C GLN A 120 -9.33 -3.20 3.76
N LEU A 121 -10.46 -2.85 3.15
CA LEU A 121 -11.55 -2.20 3.84
C LEU A 121 -12.22 -3.22 4.78
N PRO A 122 -12.31 -2.98 6.11
CA PRO A 122 -13.02 -3.87 7.02
C PRO A 122 -14.45 -4.10 6.55
N GLU A 123 -14.96 -5.34 6.61
CA GLU A 123 -16.28 -5.67 6.07
C GLU A 123 -17.41 -4.81 6.66
N ASP A 124 -17.32 -4.48 7.95
CA ASP A 124 -18.31 -3.64 8.61
C ASP A 124 -18.27 -2.18 8.17
N ALA A 125 -17.10 -1.70 7.77
CA ALA A 125 -16.92 -0.37 7.19
C ALA A 125 -17.41 -0.35 5.73
N ALA A 126 -17.23 -1.45 4.99
CA ALA A 126 -17.73 -1.61 3.62
C ALA A 126 -19.26 -1.54 3.53
N LYS A 127 -19.97 -2.09 4.52
CA LYS A 127 -21.45 -2.05 4.58
C LYS A 127 -22.02 -0.62 4.67
N ARG A 128 -21.24 0.36 5.14
CA ARG A 128 -21.66 1.78 5.25
C ARG A 128 -21.55 2.55 3.92
N LEU A 129 -20.88 1.96 2.93
CA LEU A 129 -20.63 2.58 1.64
C LEU A 129 -21.66 2.15 0.60
N THR A 130 -21.97 3.06 -0.32
CA THR A 130 -22.71 2.68 -1.54
C THR A 130 -21.83 1.81 -2.43
N LYS A 131 -22.43 0.96 -3.28
CA LYS A 131 -21.71 0.13 -4.26
C LYS A 131 -20.70 0.94 -5.08
N ARG A 132 -21.10 2.16 -5.47
CA ARG A 132 -20.28 3.08 -6.28
C ARG A 132 -19.10 3.66 -5.50
N GLN A 133 -19.30 4.07 -4.25
CA GLN A 133 -18.23 4.53 -3.37
C GLN A 133 -17.21 3.41 -3.10
N LEU A 134 -17.71 2.19 -2.86
CA LEU A 134 -16.85 1.02 -2.68
C LEU A 134 -16.03 0.75 -3.96
N GLN A 135 -16.66 0.76 -5.13
CA GLN A 135 -15.97 0.61 -6.41
C GLN A 135 -14.87 1.66 -6.62
N VAL A 136 -15.17 2.93 -6.32
CA VAL A 136 -14.19 4.01 -6.38
C VAL A 136 -13.01 3.75 -5.44
N LEU A 137 -13.27 3.33 -4.20
CA LEU A 137 -12.19 2.98 -3.27
C LEU A 137 -11.39 1.76 -3.71
N ARG A 138 -12.00 0.74 -4.31
CA ARG A 138 -11.26 -0.44 -4.82
C ARG A 138 -10.36 -0.08 -5.99
N LEU A 139 -10.86 0.65 -6.98
CA LEU A 139 -10.04 1.07 -8.12
C LEU A 139 -8.85 1.90 -7.65
N ILE A 140 -9.10 2.81 -6.72
CA ILE A 140 -8.10 3.70 -6.15
C ILE A 140 -7.10 2.89 -5.32
N TYR A 141 -7.53 2.13 -4.32
CA TYR A 141 -6.64 1.53 -3.31
C TYR A 141 -6.33 0.03 -3.44
N GLU A 142 -7.08 -0.74 -4.23
CA GLU A 142 -6.76 -2.15 -4.53
C GLU A 142 -6.01 -2.24 -5.88
N GLU A 143 -6.42 -1.44 -6.87
CA GLU A 143 -5.86 -1.44 -8.23
C GLU A 143 -4.86 -0.30 -8.49
N ASP A 144 -4.55 0.54 -7.51
CA ASP A 144 -3.60 1.69 -7.62
C ASP A 144 -3.96 2.71 -8.73
N LEU A 145 -5.21 2.77 -9.21
CA LEU A 145 -5.60 3.66 -10.31
C LEU A 145 -5.64 5.14 -9.88
N LEU A 146 -5.16 6.01 -10.78
CA LEU A 146 -5.34 7.45 -10.63
C LEU A 146 -6.81 7.84 -10.80
N LEU A 147 -7.22 8.97 -10.22
CA LEU A 147 -8.62 9.43 -10.28
C LEU A 147 -9.17 9.54 -11.72
N HIS A 148 -8.32 9.97 -12.67
CA HIS A 148 -8.73 10.10 -14.07
C HIS A 148 -8.85 8.73 -14.77
N GLU A 149 -8.01 7.76 -14.42
CA GLU A 149 -8.06 6.38 -14.93
C GLU A 149 -9.27 5.64 -14.37
N ALA A 150 -9.53 5.79 -13.06
CA ALA A 150 -10.74 5.30 -12.43
C ALA A 150 -12.00 5.92 -13.05
N GLY A 151 -11.94 7.21 -13.44
CA GLY A 151 -13.00 7.89 -14.17
C GLY A 151 -13.27 7.25 -15.54
N LYS A 152 -12.21 7.05 -16.35
CA LYS A 152 -12.29 6.33 -17.63
C LYS A 152 -12.89 4.94 -17.46
N ARG A 153 -12.46 4.19 -16.44
CA ARG A 153 -12.90 2.82 -16.17
C ARG A 153 -14.35 2.72 -15.70
N LEU A 154 -14.83 3.71 -14.96
CA LEU A 154 -16.22 3.81 -14.49
C LEU A 154 -17.14 4.56 -15.46
N GLY A 155 -16.62 5.08 -16.57
CA GLY A 155 -17.37 5.88 -17.54
C GLY A 155 -17.85 7.23 -16.99
N ILE A 156 -17.13 7.82 -16.01
CA ILE A 156 -17.52 9.08 -15.33
C ILE A 156 -16.38 10.10 -15.28
N THR A 157 -16.72 11.35 -14.99
CA THR A 157 -15.72 12.43 -14.90
C THR A 157 -14.82 12.25 -13.67
N GLN A 158 -13.56 12.70 -13.78
CA GLN A 158 -12.61 12.71 -12.66
C GLN A 158 -13.15 13.45 -11.44
N GLN A 159 -13.89 14.55 -11.66
CA GLN A 159 -14.55 15.33 -10.60
C GLN A 159 -15.57 14.48 -9.83
N ALA A 160 -16.37 13.67 -10.54
CA ALA A 160 -17.33 12.76 -9.93
C ALA A 160 -16.64 11.65 -9.12
N VAL A 161 -15.51 11.11 -9.61
CA VAL A 161 -14.68 10.15 -8.85
C VAL A 161 -14.16 10.80 -7.57
N SER A 162 -13.57 12.01 -7.66
CA SER A 162 -13.06 12.77 -6.51
C SER A 162 -14.14 13.07 -5.47
N ALA A 163 -15.33 13.47 -5.90
CA ALA A 163 -16.46 13.71 -5.01
C ALA A 163 -16.91 12.41 -4.31
N SER A 164 -17.00 11.30 -5.05
CA SER A 164 -17.37 10.00 -4.51
C SER A 164 -16.35 9.48 -3.50
N HIS A 165 -15.06 9.61 -3.82
CA HIS A 165 -13.94 9.25 -2.94
C HIS A 165 -13.98 10.03 -1.63
N ARG A 166 -14.10 11.37 -1.68
CA ARG A 166 -14.24 12.22 -0.48
C ARG A 166 -15.45 11.85 0.37
N ALA A 167 -16.60 11.59 -0.28
CA ALA A 167 -17.82 11.19 0.41
C ALA A 167 -17.67 9.82 1.10
N ALA A 168 -16.98 8.88 0.45
CA ALA A 168 -16.68 7.57 1.02
C ALA A 168 -15.78 7.69 2.25
N LEU A 169 -14.67 8.45 2.15
CA LEU A 169 -13.77 8.68 3.27
C LEU A 169 -14.45 9.37 4.46
N LYS A 170 -15.39 10.30 4.20
CA LYS A 170 -16.17 10.94 5.26
C LYS A 170 -17.04 9.94 6.02
N ARG A 171 -17.69 9.01 5.31
CA ARG A 171 -18.54 7.96 5.91
C ARG A 171 -17.75 6.89 6.67
N LEU A 172 -16.51 6.65 6.28
CA LEU A 172 -15.63 5.72 6.99
C LEU A 172 -15.11 6.30 8.31
N ARG A 173 -15.11 7.64 8.45
CA ARG A 173 -14.69 8.34 9.68
C ARG A 173 -15.82 8.48 10.71
N SER A 174 -17.08 8.29 10.30
CA SER A 174 -18.28 8.33 11.16
C SER A 174 -18.70 6.92 11.56
#